data_AF-A0A2Y9QFY4-F1
#
_entry.id   AF-A0A2Y9QFY4-F1
#
_cell.length_a   1.000
_cell.length_b   1.000
_cell.length_c   1.000
_cell.angle_alpha   90.00
_cell.angle_beta   90.00
_cell.angle_gamma   90.00
#
_symmetry.space_group_name_H-M   'P 1'
#
loop_
_entity.id
_entity.type
_entity.pdbx_description
1 polymer ?
#
loop_
_entity_poly.entity_id
_entity_poly.type
_entity_poly.pdbx_seq_one_letter_code
_entity_poly.pdbx_strand_id
1 'polypeptide(L)'
;MGEFGGCEGTPDHPARPLPQVMKAINDGFRLPTPMDCPSAIYQLMMQCWQQERARRPKFADIVSILDKLIRAPESLKTLADFDPRVSIRLPSTSGSEGVPFRTVSEWLESIKMQQYTEHFLAAGYTAIEKVVQMTNDDIKRIGVRLPGHQKRIAYSLLGLKDQVNTVGIPI
;
A
#
# COMPACT_ATOMS: atom_id res chain seq x y z
N MET A 1 -21.44 17.28 -24.09
CA MET A 1 -20.35 17.78 -23.23
C MET A 1 -19.99 16.68 -22.25
N GLY A 2 -18.82 16.07 -22.41
CA GLY A 2 -18.30 15.10 -21.44
C GLY A 2 -17.57 15.85 -20.33
N GLU A 3 -17.97 15.63 -19.08
CA GLU A 3 -17.27 16.16 -17.93
C GLU A 3 -16.03 15.29 -17.66
N PHE A 4 -14.86 15.88 -17.88
CA PHE A 4 -13.60 15.32 -17.43
C PHE A 4 -13.51 15.52 -15.92
N GLY A 5 -13.84 14.46 -15.17
CA GLY A 5 -13.57 14.38 -13.73
C GLY A 5 -12.07 14.41 -13.48
N GLY A 6 -11.58 15.55 -12.99
CA GLY A 6 -10.21 15.72 -12.51
C GLY A 6 -9.92 14.77 -11.36
N CYS A 7 -8.77 14.11 -11.41
CA CYS A 7 -8.26 13.32 -10.30
C CYS A 7 -7.85 14.28 -9.16
N GLU A 8 -8.80 14.63 -8.29
CA GLU A 8 -8.48 15.25 -7.01
C GLU A 8 -7.63 14.26 -6.20
N GLY A 9 -6.42 14.71 -5.84
CA GLY A 9 -5.50 13.94 -5.01
C GLY A 9 -6.19 13.56 -3.72
N THR A 10 -6.30 12.26 -3.45
CA THR A 10 -6.92 11.73 -2.24
C THR A 10 -6.23 12.29 -1.00
N PRO A 11 -6.93 13.04 -0.13
CA PRO A 11 -6.46 13.32 1.22
C PRO A 11 -6.59 12.04 2.06
N ASP A 12 -6.00 12.05 3.25
CA ASP A 12 -6.34 11.14 4.36
C ASP A 12 -5.56 9.82 4.51
N HIS A 13 -4.23 9.94 4.56
CA HIS A 13 -3.50 9.25 5.62
C HIS A 13 -3.76 9.98 6.94
N PRO A 14 -4.06 9.30 8.07
CA PRO A 14 -4.08 9.97 9.36
C PRO A 14 -2.71 10.61 9.56
N ALA A 15 -2.68 11.94 9.58
CA ALA A 15 -1.44 12.70 9.64
C ALA A 15 -0.75 12.34 10.94
N ARG A 16 0.38 11.62 10.83
CA ARG A 16 1.21 11.34 12.01
C ARG A 16 1.57 12.67 12.66
N PRO A 17 1.53 12.76 14.00
CA PRO A 17 2.01 13.94 14.70
C PRO A 17 3.41 14.28 14.22
N LEU A 18 3.67 15.56 13.93
CA LEU A 18 4.94 16.03 13.38
C LEU A 18 6.18 15.49 14.12
N PRO A 19 6.19 15.33 15.46
CA PRO A 19 7.31 14.70 16.18
C PRO A 19 7.60 13.26 15.75
N GLN A 20 6.57 12.45 15.47
CA GLN A 20 6.72 11.06 15.03
C GLN A 20 7.26 10.99 13.60
N VAL A 21 6.86 11.93 12.73
CA VAL A 21 7.38 12.04 11.36
C VAL A 21 8.88 12.38 11.39
N MET A 22 9.26 13.37 12.20
CA MET A 22 10.65 13.79 12.33
C MET A 22 11.55 12.66 12.84
N LYS A 23 11.09 11.91 13.85
CA LYS A 23 11.80 10.74 14.36
C LYS A 23 11.97 9.66 13.28
N ALA A 24 10.90 9.31 12.58
CA ALA A 24 10.95 8.30 11.52
C ALA A 24 11.95 8.67 10.42
N ILE A 25 11.97 9.93 9.97
CA ILE A 25 12.91 10.40 8.94
C ILE A 25 14.36 10.28 9.44
N ASN A 26 14.63 10.65 10.69
CA ASN A 26 15.97 10.57 11.29
C ASN A 26 16.44 9.12 11.46
N ASP A 27 15.54 8.21 11.78
CA ASP A 27 15.79 6.78 11.91
C ASP A 27 15.94 6.07 10.53
N GLY A 28 15.90 6.82 9.43
CA GLY A 28 16.10 6.30 8.07
C GLY A 28 14.84 5.73 7.42
N PHE A 29 13.67 5.84 8.06
CA PHE A 29 12.42 5.42 7.46
C PHE A 29 12.12 6.26 6.21
N ARG A 30 11.68 5.59 5.14
CA ARG A 30 11.24 6.19 3.87
C ARG A 30 9.92 5.59 3.43
N LEU A 31 9.22 6.32 2.57
CA LEU A 31 7.93 5.87 2.08
C LEU A 31 8.10 4.59 1.24
N PRO A 32 7.20 3.59 1.43
CA PRO A 32 7.18 2.43 0.56
C PRO A 32 6.85 2.83 -0.87
N THR A 33 7.19 1.98 -1.83
CA THR A 33 6.81 2.23 -3.22
C THR A 33 5.30 2.33 -3.36
N PRO A 34 4.76 3.26 -4.16
CA PRO A 34 3.34 3.28 -4.49
C PRO A 34 2.94 2.03 -5.29
N MET A 35 1.64 1.68 -5.29
CA MET A 35 1.13 0.64 -6.17
C MET A 35 1.34 1.03 -7.63
N ASP A 36 1.67 0.04 -8.46
CA ASP A 36 1.87 0.18 -9.90
C ASP A 36 2.93 1.24 -10.27
N CYS A 37 3.85 1.53 -9.34
CA CYS A 37 4.96 2.44 -9.58
C CYS A 37 6.10 1.73 -10.33
N PRO A 38 6.61 2.29 -11.45
CA PRO A 38 7.80 1.78 -12.11
C PRO A 38 9.04 1.79 -11.21
N SER A 39 9.84 0.74 -11.28
CA SER A 39 11.08 0.58 -10.51
C SER A 39 12.02 1.77 -10.69
N ALA A 40 12.21 2.24 -11.92
CA ALA A 40 13.05 3.39 -12.22
C ALA A 40 12.58 4.68 -11.52
N ILE A 41 11.27 4.87 -11.38
CA ILE A 41 10.68 6.05 -10.73
C ILE A 41 10.85 5.95 -9.21
N TYR A 42 10.60 4.78 -8.62
CA TYR A 42 10.81 4.60 -7.18
C TYR A 42 12.28 4.76 -6.79
N GLN A 43 13.21 4.26 -7.61
CA GLN A 43 14.64 4.46 -7.41
C GLN A 43 15.02 5.94 -7.42
N LEU A 44 14.46 6.73 -8.35
CA LEU A 44 14.66 8.18 -8.38
C LEU A 44 14.14 8.86 -7.10
N MET A 45 12.97 8.45 -6.60
CA MET A 45 12.45 8.95 -5.32
C MET A 45 13.41 8.62 -4.16
N MET A 46 13.95 7.40 -4.09
CA MET A 46 14.91 6.99 -3.05
C MET A 46 16.22 7.80 -3.13
N GLN A 47 16.69 8.13 -4.33
CA GLN A 47 17.84 9.02 -4.53
C GLN A 47 17.57 10.44 -4.01
N CYS A 48 16.37 10.97 -4.25
CA CYS A 48 15.94 12.25 -3.69
C CYS A 48 15.84 12.23 -2.16
N TRP A 49 15.52 11.07 -1.58
CA TRP A 49 15.37 10.90 -0.13
C TRP A 49 16.64 10.45 0.60
N GLN A 50 17.82 10.55 -0.02
CA GLN A 50 19.08 10.24 0.65
C GLN A 50 19.27 11.08 1.93
N GLN A 51 19.80 10.45 2.98
CA GLN A 51 20.07 11.10 4.26
C GLN A 51 21.08 12.24 4.07
N GLU A 52 22.18 11.94 3.38
CA GLU A 52 23.19 12.92 3.01
C GLU A 52 22.69 13.81 1.86
N ARG A 53 22.55 15.12 2.12
CA ARG A 53 22.13 16.10 1.10
C ARG A 53 23.03 16.10 -0.14
N ALA A 54 24.31 15.77 0.03
CA ALA A 54 25.29 15.78 -1.05
C ALA A 54 25.10 14.64 -2.05
N ARG A 55 24.44 13.54 -1.65
CA ARG A 55 24.14 12.39 -2.52
C ARG A 55 22.83 12.53 -3.30
N ARG A 56 22.04 13.57 -3.00
CA ARG A 56 20.78 13.83 -3.71
C ARG A 56 21.10 14.40 -5.11
N PRO A 57 20.41 13.92 -6.16
CA PRO A 57 20.61 14.42 -7.52
C PRO A 57 20.23 15.90 -7.61
N LYS A 58 20.86 16.64 -8.54
CA LYS A 58 20.45 18.01 -8.84
C LYS A 58 19.20 17.99 -9.71
N PHE A 59 18.46 19.10 -9.74
CA PHE A 59 17.28 19.21 -10.60
C PHE A 59 17.58 18.94 -12.07
N ALA A 60 18.74 19.37 -12.57
CA ALA A 60 19.17 19.07 -13.94
C ALA A 60 19.27 17.55 -14.22
N ASP A 61 19.81 16.79 -13.26
CA ASP A 61 19.94 15.33 -13.37
C ASP A 61 18.57 14.66 -13.33
N ILE A 62 17.69 15.11 -12.42
CA ILE A 62 16.31 14.60 -12.30
C ILE A 62 15.56 14.77 -13.62
N VAL A 63 15.61 15.97 -14.21
CA VAL A 63 14.96 16.26 -15.51
C VAL A 63 15.55 15.38 -16.62
N SER A 64 16.88 15.22 -16.67
CA SER A 64 17.53 14.36 -17.65
C SER A 64 17.12 12.88 -17.52
N ILE A 65 17.00 12.38 -16.29
CA ILE A 65 16.55 11.01 -16.01
C ILE A 65 15.10 10.82 -16.46
N LEU A 66 14.20 11.73 -16.07
CA LEU A 66 12.78 11.65 -16.46
C LEU A 66 12.61 11.71 -17.99
N ASP A 67 13.33 12.60 -18.66
CA ASP A 67 13.31 12.75 -20.11
C ASP A 67 13.80 11.48 -20.84
N LYS A 68 14.82 10.78 -20.28
CA LYS A 68 15.23 9.45 -20.78
C LYS A 68 14.15 8.37 -20.58
N LEU A 69 13.47 8.38 -19.44
CA LEU A 69 12.40 7.40 -19.16
C LEU A 69 11.18 7.60 -20.05
N ILE A 70 10.81 8.85 -20.36
CA ILE A 70 9.70 9.17 -21.27
C ILE A 70 10.02 8.73 -22.70
N ARG A 71 11.27 8.89 -23.15
CA ARG A 71 11.71 8.46 -24.49
C ARG A 71 11.87 6.95 -24.66
N ALA A 72 11.91 6.19 -23.56
CA ALA A 72 12.08 4.74 -23.57
C ALA A 72 11.02 4.05 -22.69
N PRO A 73 9.76 3.90 -23.18
CA PRO A 73 8.62 3.44 -22.37
C PRO A 73 8.78 2.02 -21.83
N GLU A 74 9.61 1.18 -22.46
CA GLU A 74 9.96 -0.16 -21.94
C GLU A 74 10.59 -0.10 -20.54
N SER A 75 11.33 0.97 -20.24
CA SER A 75 12.01 1.17 -18.95
C SER A 75 11.03 1.39 -17.79
N LEU A 76 9.78 1.75 -18.10
CA LEU A 76 8.72 1.97 -17.11
C LEU A 76 7.84 0.74 -16.87
N LYS A 77 8.00 -0.32 -17.67
CA LYS A 77 7.18 -1.54 -17.52
C LYS A 77 7.59 -2.39 -16.32
N THR A 78 8.87 -2.32 -15.94
CA THR A 78 9.37 -3.00 -14.74
C THR A 78 8.84 -2.27 -13.51
N LEU A 79 7.89 -2.89 -12.81
CA LEU A 79 7.33 -2.34 -11.58
C LEU A 79 8.31 -2.52 -10.41
N ALA A 80 8.32 -1.56 -9.49
CA ALA A 80 8.99 -1.72 -8.20
C ALA A 80 8.29 -2.80 -7.39
N ASP A 81 9.05 -3.57 -6.60
CA ASP A 81 8.49 -4.52 -5.66
C ASP A 81 7.69 -3.77 -4.59
N PHE A 82 6.38 -3.71 -4.79
CA PHE A 82 5.43 -3.28 -3.79
C PHE A 82 5.40 -4.34 -2.70
N ASP A 83 5.98 -4.02 -1.53
CA ASP A 83 5.78 -4.79 -0.30
C ASP A 83 4.63 -4.16 0.52
N PRO A 84 3.38 -4.63 0.32
CA PRO A 84 2.25 -4.23 1.13
C PRO A 84 2.42 -4.56 2.62
N ARG A 85 3.29 -5.51 3.02
CA ARG A 85 3.60 -5.73 4.45
C ARG A 85 4.34 -4.54 5.04
N VAL A 86 5.16 -3.83 4.26
CA VAL A 86 5.78 -2.56 4.70
C VAL A 86 4.68 -1.52 4.90
N SER A 87 3.77 -1.37 3.94
CA SER A 87 2.66 -0.42 4.04
C SER A 87 1.66 -0.74 5.16
N ILE A 88 1.51 -2.03 5.52
CA ILE A 88 0.62 -2.55 6.58
C ILE A 88 1.29 -2.54 7.97
N ARG A 89 2.63 -2.63 8.03
CA ARG A 89 3.43 -2.50 9.27
C ARG A 89 3.77 -1.06 9.63
N LEU A 90 3.35 -0.07 8.84
CA LEU A 90 3.31 1.31 9.33
C LEU A 90 2.33 1.36 10.53
N PRO A 91 2.63 2.14 11.59
CA PRO A 91 1.75 2.31 12.75
C PRO A 91 0.32 2.81 12.44
N SER A 92 -0.01 3.06 11.17
CA SER A 92 -1.30 3.55 10.71
C SER A 92 -2.24 2.44 10.19
N THR A 93 -1.76 1.19 10.10
CA THR A 93 -2.49 0.08 9.45
C THR A 93 -2.41 -1.23 10.23
N SER A 94 -1.76 -1.24 11.38
CA SER A 94 -2.18 -2.12 12.48
C SER A 94 -3.16 -1.29 13.29
N GLY A 95 -4.26 -1.88 13.79
CA GLY A 95 -5.13 -1.19 14.74
C GLY A 95 -4.26 -0.46 15.75
N SER A 96 -4.53 0.83 15.96
CA SER A 96 -3.85 1.66 16.95
C SER A 96 -3.52 0.79 18.18
N GLU A 97 -2.25 0.68 18.55
CA GLU A 97 -1.79 -0.09 19.73
C GLU A 97 -1.84 -1.64 19.61
N GLY A 98 -1.50 -2.25 18.47
CA GLY A 98 -1.32 -3.71 18.39
C GLY A 98 -2.62 -4.51 18.60
N VAL A 99 -3.77 -3.84 18.48
CA VAL A 99 -5.09 -4.46 18.61
C VAL A 99 -5.47 -5.10 17.25
N PRO A 100 -5.87 -6.38 17.22
CA PRO A 100 -6.35 -7.00 15.99
C PRO A 100 -7.61 -6.31 15.47
N PHE A 101 -7.76 -6.25 14.14
CA PHE A 101 -8.95 -5.69 13.49
C PHE A 101 -10.23 -6.38 13.99
N ARG A 102 -11.26 -5.60 14.32
CA ARG A 102 -12.52 -6.13 14.87
C ARG A 102 -13.52 -6.50 13.81
N THR A 103 -13.47 -5.84 12.65
CA THR A 103 -14.42 -6.05 11.55
C THR A 103 -13.73 -6.10 10.19
N VAL A 104 -14.36 -6.77 9.23
CA VAL A 104 -13.90 -6.81 7.83
C VAL A 104 -13.87 -5.42 7.20
N SER A 105 -14.82 -4.54 7.56
CA SER A 105 -14.85 -3.15 7.09
C SER A 105 -13.63 -2.36 7.55
N GLU A 106 -13.27 -2.46 8.84
CA GLU A 106 -12.10 -1.79 9.42
C GLU A 106 -10.80 -2.26 8.76
N TRP A 107 -10.67 -3.57 8.54
CA TRP A 107 -9.52 -4.12 7.82
C TRP A 107 -9.45 -3.60 6.38
N LEU A 108 -10.56 -3.64 5.62
CA LEU A 108 -10.59 -3.15 4.25
C LEU A 108 -10.28 -1.65 4.18
N GLU A 109 -10.77 -0.85 5.11
CA GLU A 109 -10.47 0.58 5.21
C GLU A 109 -8.97 0.83 5.44
N SER A 110 -8.31 0.02 6.29
CA SER A 110 -6.87 0.14 6.54
C SER A 110 -6.00 -0.02 5.28
N ILE A 111 -6.48 -0.81 4.30
CA ILE A 111 -5.81 -1.01 3.01
C ILE A 111 -6.47 -0.23 1.86
N LYS A 112 -7.39 0.69 2.19
CA LYS A 112 -8.13 1.52 1.23
C LYS A 112 -8.89 0.69 0.19
N MET A 113 -9.54 -0.38 0.65
CA MET A 113 -10.36 -1.31 -0.13
C MET A 113 -11.80 -1.39 0.41
N GLN A 114 -12.26 -0.38 1.15
CA GLN A 114 -13.59 -0.31 1.76
C GLN A 114 -14.72 -0.35 0.73
N GLN A 115 -14.47 -0.01 -0.53
CA GLN A 115 -15.45 -0.16 -1.61
C GLN A 115 -15.88 -1.62 -1.84
N TYR A 116 -15.10 -2.58 -1.35
CA TYR A 116 -15.42 -4.00 -1.44
C TYR A 116 -16.16 -4.53 -0.21
N THR A 117 -16.41 -3.73 0.83
CA THR A 117 -17.05 -4.21 2.08
C THR A 117 -18.34 -4.98 1.81
N GLU A 118 -19.27 -4.41 1.05
CA GLU A 118 -20.53 -5.09 0.70
C GLU A 118 -20.32 -6.39 -0.07
N HIS A 119 -19.29 -6.47 -0.92
CA HIS A 119 -18.98 -7.68 -1.68
C HIS A 119 -18.49 -8.81 -0.76
N PHE A 120 -17.67 -8.48 0.24
CA PHE A 120 -17.22 -9.43 1.25
C PHE A 120 -18.38 -9.92 2.12
N LEU A 121 -19.23 -8.99 2.60
CA LEU A 121 -20.38 -9.32 3.44
C LEU A 121 -21.40 -10.17 2.69
N ALA A 122 -21.74 -9.82 1.44
CA ALA A 122 -22.68 -10.57 0.61
C ALA A 122 -22.19 -11.98 0.28
N ALA A 123 -20.87 -12.18 0.20
CA ALA A 123 -20.26 -13.50 0.01
C ALA A 123 -20.08 -14.31 1.30
N GLY A 124 -20.50 -13.78 2.45
CA GLY A 124 -20.46 -14.45 3.76
C GLY A 124 -19.13 -14.29 4.53
N TYR A 125 -18.23 -13.43 4.05
CA TYR A 125 -16.99 -13.07 4.74
C TYR A 125 -17.25 -11.93 5.73
N THR A 126 -17.95 -12.25 6.82
CA THR A 126 -18.38 -11.28 7.85
C THR A 126 -17.40 -11.17 9.03
N ALA A 127 -16.42 -12.07 9.13
CA ALA A 127 -15.46 -12.15 10.23
C ALA A 127 -14.02 -12.27 9.72
N ILE A 128 -13.07 -11.70 10.46
CA ILE A 128 -11.63 -11.70 10.11
C ILE A 128 -11.08 -13.14 10.00
N GLU A 129 -11.50 -14.04 10.87
CA GLU A 129 -11.15 -15.47 10.84
C GLU A 129 -11.54 -16.19 9.53
N LYS A 130 -12.63 -15.77 8.88
CA LYS A 130 -13.04 -16.30 7.58
C LYS A 130 -12.24 -15.65 6.44
N VAL A 131 -12.00 -14.36 6.55
CA VAL A 131 -11.23 -13.57 5.59
C VAL A 131 -9.79 -14.10 5.48
N VAL A 132 -9.16 -14.47 6.59
CA VAL A 132 -7.79 -15.03 6.54
C VAL A 132 -7.71 -16.37 5.82
N GLN A 133 -8.80 -17.12 5.69
CA GLN A 133 -8.81 -18.40 4.97
C GLN A 133 -8.99 -18.23 3.45
N MET A 134 -9.24 -17.01 2.97
CA MET A 134 -9.52 -16.77 1.56
C MET A 134 -8.32 -17.06 0.65
N THR A 135 -8.64 -17.58 -0.53
CA THR A 135 -7.70 -17.76 -1.63
C THR A 135 -7.74 -16.58 -2.61
N ASN A 136 -6.77 -16.51 -3.52
CA ASN A 136 -6.79 -15.53 -4.62
C ASN A 136 -8.03 -15.70 -5.51
N ASP A 137 -8.55 -16.92 -5.66
CA ASP A 137 -9.73 -17.17 -6.49
C ASP A 137 -11.02 -16.75 -5.79
N ASP A 138 -11.08 -16.82 -4.46
CA ASP A 138 -12.19 -16.24 -3.70
C ASP A 138 -12.26 -14.73 -3.88
N ILE A 139 -11.12 -14.03 -3.80
CA ILE A 139 -11.03 -12.58 -4.01
C ILE A 139 -11.57 -12.19 -5.39
N LYS A 140 -11.24 -12.96 -6.43
CA LYS A 140 -11.78 -12.74 -7.78
C LYS A 140 -13.28 -13.01 -7.84
N ARG A 141 -13.73 -14.10 -7.22
CA ARG A 141 -15.12 -14.57 -7.24
C ARG A 141 -16.08 -13.58 -6.58
N ILE A 142 -15.65 -12.90 -5.52
CA ILE A 142 -16.47 -11.86 -4.86
C ILE A 142 -16.56 -10.54 -5.65
N GLY A 143 -15.82 -10.40 -6.76
CA GLY A 143 -15.93 -9.24 -7.64
C GLY A 143 -14.72 -8.29 -7.65
N VAL A 144 -13.61 -8.62 -7.00
CA VAL A 144 -12.37 -7.83 -7.09
C VAL A 144 -11.68 -8.16 -8.43
N ARG A 145 -11.97 -7.39 -9.48
CA ARG A 145 -11.44 -7.65 -10.84
C ARG A 145 -10.10 -7.02 -11.15
N LEU A 146 -9.76 -5.89 -10.51
CA LEU A 146 -8.53 -5.15 -10.79
C LEU A 146 -7.32 -5.90 -10.22
N PRO A 147 -6.28 -6.23 -11.03
CA PRO A 147 -5.12 -7.00 -10.56
C PRO A 147 -4.37 -6.34 -9.40
N GLY A 148 -4.27 -5.00 -9.39
CA GLY A 148 -3.67 -4.26 -8.28
C GLY A 148 -4.46 -4.41 -6.97
N HIS A 149 -5.79 -4.38 -7.04
CA HIS A 149 -6.66 -4.57 -5.87
C HIS A 149 -6.60 -6.02 -5.37
N GLN A 150 -6.61 -7.00 -6.27
CA GLN A 150 -6.44 -8.42 -5.92
C GLN A 150 -5.14 -8.62 -5.16
N LYS A 151 -4.02 -8.12 -5.70
CA LYS A 151 -2.72 -8.19 -5.04
C LYS A 151 -2.76 -7.52 -3.67
N ARG A 152 -3.27 -6.28 -3.57
CA ARG A 152 -3.31 -5.56 -2.29
C ARG A 152 -4.04 -6.34 -1.20
N ILE A 153 -5.22 -6.87 -1.53
CA ILE A 153 -6.03 -7.66 -0.60
C ILE A 153 -5.30 -8.96 -0.25
N ALA A 154 -4.85 -9.72 -1.25
CA ALA A 154 -4.17 -11.01 -1.06
C ALA A 154 -2.92 -10.91 -0.18
N TYR A 155 -2.11 -9.87 -0.36
CA TYR A 155 -0.95 -9.66 0.49
C TYR A 155 -1.31 -9.19 1.90
N SER A 156 -2.37 -8.38 2.05
CA SER A 156 -2.87 -7.99 3.38
C SER A 156 -3.32 -9.20 4.19
N LEU A 157 -3.91 -10.20 3.53
CA LEU A 157 -4.25 -11.48 4.17
C LEU A 157 -3.03 -12.21 4.73
N LEU A 158 -1.86 -12.15 4.07
CA LEU A 158 -0.64 -12.75 4.60
C LEU A 158 -0.19 -12.07 5.89
N GLY A 159 -0.39 -10.76 6.01
CA GLY A 159 -0.11 -10.00 7.23
C GLY A 159 -1.11 -10.33 8.35
N LEU A 160 -2.39 -10.45 8.04
CA LEU A 160 -3.40 -10.88 9.01
C LEU A 160 -3.16 -12.30 9.53
N LYS A 161 -2.75 -13.24 8.66
CA LYS A 161 -2.39 -14.62 9.07
C LYS A 161 -1.29 -14.64 10.13
N ASP A 162 -0.28 -13.79 9.95
CA ASP A 162 0.82 -13.59 10.91
C ASP A 162 0.29 -13.12 12.28
N GLN A 163 -0.64 -12.16 12.29
CA GLN A 163 -1.27 -11.64 13.51
C GLN A 163 -2.14 -12.68 14.22
N VAL A 164 -3.01 -13.40 13.48
CA VAL A 164 -3.89 -14.44 14.05
C VAL A 164 -3.08 -15.58 14.66
N ASN A 165 -1.98 -15.99 14.02
CA ASN A 165 -1.10 -17.04 14.54
C ASN A 165 -0.32 -16.60 15.80
N THR A 166 -0.04 -15.29 15.95
CA THR A 166 0.70 -14.75 17.09
C THR A 166 -0.20 -14.57 18.34
N VAL A 167 -1.53 -14.48 18.16
CA VAL A 167 -2.51 -14.31 19.26
C VAL A 167 -2.94 -15.63 19.90
N GLY A 168 -2.53 -16.79 19.38
CA GLY A 168 -2.63 -18.06 20.11
C GLY A 168 -4.06 -18.51 20.43
N ILE A 169 -4.96 -18.54 19.45
CA ILE A 169 -6.22 -19.29 19.55
C ILE A 169 -6.01 -20.64 18.87
N PRO A 170 -5.96 -21.78 19.60
CA PRO A 170 -5.81 -23.08 19.00
C PRO A 170 -7.07 -23.45 18.17
N ILE A 171 -6.83 -24.12 17.05
CA ILE A 171 -7.86 -24.72 16.16
C ILE A 171 -8.57 -25.86 16.89
#